data_AF-A0A1U7LGL6-F1
#
_entry.id   AF-A0A1U7LGL6-F1
#
_cell.length_a   1.000
_cell.length_b   1.000
_cell.length_c   1.000
_cell.angle_alpha   90.00
_cell.angle_beta   90.00
_cell.angle_gamma   90.00
#
_symmetry.space_group_name_H-M   'P 1'
#
loop_
_entity.id
_entity.type
_entity.pdbx_description
1 polymer ?
#
loop_
_entity_poly.entity_id
_entity_poly.type
_entity_poly.pdbx_seq_one_letter_code
_entity_poly.pdbx_strand_id
1 'polypeptide(L)'
;MSFLFPRPKSYCSIVSEPSARHQEHHFENPRVISDVIIGLSDGLTVPFALMAGLSSLGNAIVIAGGMAELISGAISMGLGGYLAASSEAKHYANERRREEKEIVECPEEEEEEIFEALAPYGVTREACQPIIECLRKNPKGWVDFMMKFELGLEETGMRRAWVSAGTIGISYFLGGLCCLISLSKML
;
A
#
# COMPACT_ATOMS: atom_id res chain seq x y z
N MET A 1 36.17 -9.31 -52.46
CA MET A 1 37.52 -9.40 -51.85
C MET A 1 37.94 -8.00 -51.49
N SER A 2 37.62 -7.56 -50.27
CA SER A 2 37.97 -6.23 -49.77
C SER A 2 38.40 -6.38 -48.32
N PHE A 3 39.70 -6.50 -48.11
CA PHE A 3 40.36 -6.31 -46.83
C PHE A 3 41.16 -5.01 -46.97
N LEU A 4 40.85 -4.00 -46.16
CA LEU A 4 41.84 -3.26 -45.37
C LEU A 4 41.10 -2.29 -44.43
N PHE A 5 41.33 -2.45 -43.12
CA PHE A 5 40.99 -1.45 -42.10
C PHE A 5 41.82 -0.17 -42.31
N PRO A 6 41.27 0.99 -41.90
CA PRO A 6 41.92 1.70 -40.79
C PRO A 6 40.94 2.27 -39.76
N ARG A 7 41.37 2.34 -38.50
CA ARG A 7 40.67 3.00 -37.38
C ARG A 7 40.69 4.53 -37.54
N PRO A 8 39.76 5.23 -36.87
CA PRO A 8 40.15 6.40 -36.11
C PRO A 8 39.91 6.24 -34.60
N LYS A 9 40.96 6.52 -33.83
CA LYS A 9 40.89 6.92 -32.42
C LYS A 9 40.35 8.34 -32.36
N SER A 10 39.49 8.65 -31.39
CA SER A 10 39.63 9.82 -30.52
C SER A 10 38.60 9.76 -29.40
N TYR A 11 39.13 9.72 -28.17
CA TYR A 11 38.43 9.82 -26.90
C TYR A 11 37.65 11.14 -26.83
N CYS A 12 36.34 11.07 -26.59
CA CYS A 12 35.63 12.18 -25.96
C CYS A 12 35.59 11.89 -24.46
N SER A 13 36.52 12.49 -23.73
CA SER A 13 36.54 12.53 -22.27
C SER A 13 35.36 13.38 -21.79
N ILE A 14 34.22 12.73 -21.54
CA ILE A 14 33.11 13.38 -20.84
C ILE A 14 33.49 13.38 -19.35
N VAL A 15 33.68 14.59 -18.86
CA VAL A 15 33.89 14.99 -17.48
C VAL A 15 32.93 14.23 -16.55
N SER A 16 33.49 13.54 -15.57
CA SER A 16 32.75 13.03 -14.42
C SER A 16 32.28 14.22 -13.57
N GLU A 17 31.09 14.73 -13.85
CA GLU A 17 30.41 15.60 -12.89
C GLU A 17 29.99 14.78 -11.66
N PRO A 18 30.18 15.30 -10.44
CA PRO A 18 29.71 14.63 -9.24
C PRO A 18 28.17 14.56 -9.30
N SER A 19 27.62 13.35 -9.24
CA SER A 19 26.16 13.14 -9.26
C SER A 19 25.52 14.05 -8.22
N ALA A 20 24.76 15.05 -8.67
CA ALA A 20 23.76 15.69 -7.82
C ALA A 20 22.93 14.55 -7.23
N ARG A 21 22.97 14.39 -5.91
CA ARG A 21 22.17 13.37 -5.22
C ARG A 21 20.72 13.66 -5.57
N HIS A 22 20.15 12.85 -6.48
CA HIS A 22 18.73 12.90 -6.79
C HIS A 22 18.01 12.48 -5.52
N GLN A 23 17.57 13.47 -4.75
CA GLN A 23 16.91 13.28 -3.47
C GLN A 23 15.41 13.21 -3.77
N GLU A 24 14.94 12.02 -4.14
CA GLU A 24 13.51 11.78 -4.32
C GLU A 24 12.84 11.78 -2.96
N HIS A 25 12.05 12.83 -2.70
CA HIS A 25 11.12 12.85 -1.58
C HIS A 25 9.94 11.93 -1.91
N HIS A 26 10.10 10.63 -1.65
CA HIS A 26 8.97 9.72 -1.60
C HIS A 26 8.16 10.04 -0.36
N PHE A 27 6.89 10.41 -0.54
CA PHE A 27 5.96 10.65 0.56
C PHE A 27 5.87 9.39 1.42
N GLU A 28 6.34 9.50 2.66
CA GLU A 28 6.34 8.39 3.60
C GLU A 28 4.90 8.09 4.03
N ASN A 29 4.29 7.12 3.34
CA ASN A 29 3.10 6.35 3.72
C ASN A 29 1.71 6.92 3.33
N PRO A 30 1.34 6.85 2.03
CA PRO A 30 0.00 7.17 1.53
C PRO A 30 -1.14 6.45 2.27
N ARG A 31 -0.86 5.25 2.79
CA ARG A 31 -1.84 4.42 3.50
C ARG A 31 -2.24 5.03 4.85
N VAL A 32 -1.28 5.60 5.60
CA VAL A 32 -1.59 6.31 6.86
C VAL A 32 -2.45 7.55 6.61
N ILE A 33 -2.17 8.27 5.53
CA ILE A 33 -2.98 9.44 5.14
C ILE A 33 -4.41 8.99 4.80
N SER A 34 -4.54 7.90 4.03
CA SER A 34 -5.85 7.32 3.71
C SER A 34 -6.61 6.92 4.97
N ASP A 35 -5.95 6.24 5.91
CA ASP A 35 -6.54 5.83 7.19
C ASP A 35 -7.05 7.03 8.01
N VAL A 36 -6.28 8.13 8.05
CA VAL A 36 -6.68 9.38 8.72
C VAL A 36 -7.89 9.99 8.03
N ILE A 37 -7.90 10.07 6.69
CA ILE A 37 -9.01 10.65 5.93
C ILE A 37 -10.28 9.84 6.15
N ILE A 38 -10.22 8.51 6.10
CA ILE A 38 -11.36 7.63 6.35
C ILE A 38 -11.90 7.84 7.76
N GLY A 39 -11.02 7.76 8.77
CA GLY A 39 -11.43 7.95 10.17
C GLY A 39 -12.03 9.34 10.41
N LEU A 40 -11.38 10.40 9.94
CA LEU A 40 -11.85 11.78 10.12
C LEU A 40 -13.18 12.03 9.40
N SER A 41 -13.36 11.53 8.18
CA SER A 41 -14.57 11.75 7.38
C SER A 41 -15.79 11.14 8.05
N ASP A 42 -15.65 9.90 8.54
CA ASP A 42 -16.73 9.21 9.24
C ASP A 42 -16.95 9.83 10.64
N GLY A 43 -15.86 10.14 11.34
CA GLY A 43 -15.89 10.79 12.65
C GLY A 43 -16.51 12.19 12.63
N LEU A 44 -16.48 12.91 11.51
CA LEU A 44 -17.18 14.20 11.39
C LEU A 44 -18.66 14.03 11.03
N THR A 45 -18.98 13.06 10.18
CA THR A 45 -20.32 12.96 9.58
C THR A 45 -21.31 12.21 10.47
N VAL A 46 -20.93 11.04 10.99
CA VAL A 46 -21.83 10.17 11.78
C VAL A 46 -22.21 10.81 13.12
N PRO A 47 -21.26 11.28 13.95
CA PRO A 47 -21.59 11.88 15.25
C PRO A 47 -22.37 13.19 15.07
N PHE A 48 -22.05 13.98 14.05
CA PHE A 48 -22.78 15.21 13.74
C PHE A 48 -24.24 14.92 13.39
N ALA A 49 -24.49 13.99 12.48
CA ALA A 49 -25.85 13.62 12.08
C ALA A 49 -26.65 13.09 13.27
N LEU A 50 -26.05 12.23 14.10
CA LEU A 50 -26.68 11.70 15.31
C LEU A 50 -27.05 12.82 16.29
N MET A 51 -26.09 13.66 16.66
CA MET A 51 -26.32 14.73 17.63
C MET A 51 -27.30 15.80 17.11
N ALA A 52 -27.24 16.14 15.82
CA ALA A 52 -28.21 17.02 15.18
C ALA A 52 -29.63 16.44 15.23
N GLY A 53 -29.78 15.14 14.97
CA GLY A 53 -31.07 14.44 15.06
C GLY A 53 -31.63 14.38 16.49
N LEU A 54 -30.75 14.29 17.50
CA LEU A 54 -31.12 14.26 18.92
C LEU A 54 -31.25 15.66 19.55
N SER A 55 -30.95 16.74 18.81
CA SER A 55 -30.86 18.11 19.34
C SER A 55 -32.11 18.59 20.08
N SER A 56 -33.30 18.10 19.71
CA SER A 56 -34.57 18.47 20.35
C SER A 56 -34.84 17.78 21.69
N LEU A 57 -34.08 16.72 22.03
CA LEU A 57 -34.30 15.90 23.23
C LEU A 57 -33.56 16.43 24.46
N GLY A 58 -32.75 17.48 24.31
CA GLY A 58 -32.03 18.15 25.39
C GLY A 58 -30.57 17.74 25.52
N ASN A 59 -29.77 18.67 26.05
CA ASN A 59 -28.30 18.67 25.96
C ASN A 59 -27.66 17.43 26.60
N ALA A 60 -28.20 16.96 27.73
CA ALA A 60 -27.66 15.79 28.43
C ALA A 60 -27.74 14.51 27.58
N ILE A 61 -28.86 14.31 26.85
CA ILE A 61 -29.07 13.15 25.97
C ILE A 61 -28.15 13.24 24.75
N VAL A 62 -28.04 14.43 24.15
CA VAL A 62 -27.16 14.66 22.99
C VAL A 62 -25.70 14.37 23.35
N ILE A 63 -25.22 14.88 24.48
CA ILE A 63 -23.82 14.69 24.90
C ILE A 63 -23.54 13.23 25.26
N ALA A 64 -24.43 12.60 26.05
CA ALA A 64 -24.25 11.20 26.44
C ALA A 64 -24.32 10.26 25.23
N GLY A 65 -25.29 10.47 24.34
CA GLY A 65 -25.45 9.69 23.11
C GLY A 65 -24.29 9.89 22.13
N GLY A 66 -23.86 11.14 21.92
CA GLY A 66 -22.70 11.46 21.10
C GLY A 66 -21.42 10.82 21.64
N MET A 67 -21.13 10.94 22.94
CA MET A 67 -19.94 10.33 23.54
C MET A 67 -19.95 8.79 23.44
N ALA A 68 -21.11 8.16 23.65
CA ALA A 68 -21.26 6.72 23.51
C ALA A 68 -21.00 6.26 22.06
N GLU A 69 -21.54 7.00 21.10
CA GLU A 69 -21.31 6.75 19.69
C GLU A 69 -19.83 6.97 19.30
N LEU A 70 -19.16 8.02 19.79
CA LEU A 70 -17.74 8.25 19.51
C LEU A 70 -16.85 7.10 19.97
N ILE A 71 -17.08 6.61 21.19
CA ILE A 71 -16.30 5.50 21.76
C ILE A 71 -16.59 4.22 20.96
N SER A 72 -17.86 3.93 20.70
CA SER A 72 -18.27 2.74 19.95
C SER A 72 -17.74 2.76 18.52
N GLY A 73 -17.86 3.90 17.83
CA GLY A 73 -17.41 4.10 16.45
C GLY A 73 -15.89 4.03 16.33
N ALA A 74 -15.14 4.67 17.23
CA ALA A 74 -13.68 4.62 17.24
C ALA A 74 -13.16 3.18 17.42
N ILE A 75 -13.76 2.40 18.31
CA ILE A 75 -13.41 0.97 18.50
C ILE A 75 -13.75 0.17 17.25
N SER A 76 -14.97 0.35 16.72
CA SER A 76 -15.44 -0.37 15.53
C SER A 76 -14.53 -0.12 14.32
N MET A 77 -14.24 1.14 14.01
CA MET A 77 -13.39 1.50 12.88
C MET A 77 -11.94 1.10 13.09
N GLY A 78 -11.41 1.24 14.30
CA GLY A 78 -10.05 0.79 14.62
C GLY A 78 -9.89 -0.73 14.43
N LEU A 79 -10.86 -1.52 14.89
CA LEU A 79 -10.88 -2.96 14.64
C LEU A 79 -11.06 -3.29 13.15
N GLY A 80 -11.89 -2.53 12.43
CA GLY A 80 -12.06 -2.65 10.98
C GLY A 80 -10.74 -2.46 10.23
N GLY A 81 -10.00 -1.40 10.56
CA GLY A 81 -8.66 -1.12 10.03
C GLY A 81 -7.66 -2.23 10.33
N TYR A 82 -7.64 -2.69 11.58
CA TYR A 82 -6.78 -3.81 12.00
C TYR A 82 -7.05 -5.07 11.18
N LEU A 83 -8.33 -5.45 11.05
CA LEU A 83 -8.74 -6.66 10.36
C LEU A 83 -8.44 -6.58 8.86
N ALA A 84 -8.70 -5.43 8.23
CA ALA A 84 -8.37 -5.20 6.82
C ALA A 84 -6.86 -5.37 6.58
N ALA A 85 -6.03 -4.64 7.33
CA ALA A 85 -4.58 -4.70 7.19
C ALA A 85 -3.99 -6.07 7.58
N SER A 86 -4.56 -6.74 8.60
CA SER A 86 -4.15 -8.11 8.95
C SER A 86 -4.55 -9.13 7.88
N SER A 87 -5.70 -8.94 7.23
CA SER A 87 -6.15 -9.79 6.13
C SER A 87 -5.22 -9.65 4.92
N GLU A 88 -4.84 -8.42 4.55
CA GLU A 88 -3.84 -8.17 3.50
C GLU A 88 -2.51 -8.87 3.79
N ALA A 89 -2.00 -8.79 5.02
CA ALA A 89 -0.75 -9.45 5.41
C ALA A 89 -0.85 -10.98 5.35
N LYS A 90 -1.99 -11.55 5.73
CA LYS A 90 -2.23 -13.01 5.61
C LYS A 90 -2.35 -13.43 4.16
N HIS A 91 -3.04 -12.64 3.34
CA HIS A 91 -3.17 -12.90 1.91
C HIS A 91 -1.80 -12.90 1.23
N TYR A 92 -0.98 -11.87 1.46
CA TYR A 92 0.41 -11.82 0.99
C TYR A 92 1.21 -13.07 1.37
N ALA A 93 1.15 -13.46 2.65
CA ALA A 93 1.90 -14.63 3.13
C ALA A 93 1.38 -15.96 2.55
N ASN A 94 0.10 -16.03 2.18
CA ASN A 94 -0.47 -17.22 1.56
C ASN A 94 -0.08 -17.32 0.09
N GLU A 95 -0.21 -16.23 -0.67
CA GLU A 95 0.20 -16.21 -2.08
C GLU A 95 1.70 -16.45 -2.19
N ARG A 96 2.54 -15.84 -1.34
CA ARG A 96 3.98 -16.11 -1.36
C ARG A 96 4.32 -17.59 -1.18
N ARG A 97 3.61 -18.29 -0.29
CA ARG A 97 3.83 -19.73 -0.07
C ARG A 97 3.30 -20.60 -1.22
N ARG A 98 2.33 -20.10 -1.97
CA ARG A 98 1.79 -20.75 -3.14
C ARG A 98 2.81 -20.63 -4.28
N GLU A 99 3.27 -19.41 -4.52
CA GLU A 99 4.33 -19.07 -5.46
C GLU A 99 5.62 -19.87 -5.22
N GLU A 100 6.08 -19.94 -3.96
CA GLU A 100 7.24 -20.75 -3.56
C GLU A 100 7.12 -22.24 -3.91
N LYS A 101 5.89 -22.77 -4.05
CA LYS A 101 5.65 -24.15 -4.49
C LYS A 101 5.54 -24.24 -6.00
N GLU A 102 4.84 -23.32 -6.64
CA GLU A 102 4.59 -23.33 -8.08
C GLU A 102 5.92 -23.21 -8.87
N ILE A 103 6.88 -22.41 -8.40
CA ILE A 103 8.23 -22.36 -9.02
C ILE A 103 9.02 -23.68 -8.95
N VAL A 104 8.62 -24.62 -8.08
CA VAL A 104 9.24 -25.95 -7.94
C VAL A 104 8.44 -27.02 -8.66
N GLU A 105 7.11 -26.98 -8.54
CA GLU A 105 6.19 -27.98 -9.07
C GLU A 105 5.90 -27.77 -10.57
N CYS A 106 5.78 -26.52 -11.02
CA CYS A 106 5.37 -26.12 -12.37
C CYS A 106 6.30 -25.04 -13.00
N PRO A 107 7.63 -25.21 -13.02
CA PRO A 107 8.55 -24.16 -13.46
C PRO A 107 8.38 -23.73 -14.93
N GLU A 108 7.85 -24.58 -15.80
CA GLU A 108 7.60 -24.20 -17.20
C GLU A 108 6.39 -23.27 -17.35
N GLU A 109 5.38 -23.41 -16.48
CA GLU A 109 4.18 -22.56 -16.48
C GLU A 109 4.55 -21.17 -15.94
N GLU A 110 5.27 -21.11 -14.81
CA GLU A 110 5.77 -19.87 -14.20
C GLU A 110 6.66 -19.04 -15.14
N GLU A 111 7.37 -19.69 -16.06
CA GLU A 111 8.19 -19.00 -17.06
C GLU A 111 7.36 -18.31 -18.15
N GLU A 112 6.22 -18.89 -18.50
CA GLU A 112 5.26 -18.24 -19.38
C GLU A 112 4.67 -17.01 -18.69
N GLU A 113 4.33 -17.11 -17.41
CA GLU A 113 3.77 -16.00 -16.64
C GLU A 113 4.73 -14.82 -16.53
N ILE A 114 6.05 -15.07 -16.38
CA ILE A 114 7.07 -14.00 -16.46
C ILE A 114 7.02 -13.28 -17.82
N PHE A 115 6.85 -14.03 -18.92
CA PHE A 115 6.72 -13.45 -20.25
C PHE A 115 5.43 -12.64 -20.38
N GLU A 116 4.30 -13.17 -19.91
CA GLU A 116 3.01 -12.48 -19.92
C GLU A 116 3.04 -11.19 -19.08
N ALA A 117 3.70 -11.19 -17.92
CA ALA A 117 3.87 -10.02 -17.07
C ALA A 117 4.72 -8.92 -17.74
N LEU A 118 5.69 -9.31 -18.57
CA LEU A 118 6.61 -8.38 -19.25
C LEU A 118 6.15 -7.95 -20.66
N ALA A 119 5.26 -8.71 -21.28
CA ALA A 119 4.74 -8.43 -22.62
C ALA A 119 4.10 -7.01 -22.76
N PRO A 120 3.32 -6.49 -21.79
CA PRO A 120 2.78 -5.12 -21.84
C PRO A 120 3.85 -4.02 -21.95
N TYR A 121 5.07 -4.30 -21.50
CA TYR A 121 6.20 -3.38 -21.58
C TYR A 121 6.96 -3.47 -22.91
N GLY A 122 6.50 -4.32 -23.84
CA GLY A 122 7.13 -4.54 -25.14
C GLY A 122 8.36 -5.44 -25.08
N VAL A 123 8.54 -6.20 -24.00
CA VAL A 123 9.65 -7.16 -23.88
C VAL A 123 9.31 -8.39 -24.73
N THR A 124 10.15 -8.71 -25.70
CA THR A 124 9.96 -9.90 -26.55
C THR A 124 10.41 -11.17 -25.83
N ARG A 125 9.93 -12.32 -26.30
CA ARG A 125 10.21 -13.61 -25.66
C ARG A 125 11.70 -13.94 -25.64
N GLU A 126 12.39 -13.56 -26.71
CA GLU A 126 13.85 -13.72 -26.85
C GLU A 126 14.61 -12.86 -25.84
N ALA A 127 14.08 -11.67 -25.51
CA ALA A 127 14.66 -10.77 -24.51
C ALA A 127 14.36 -11.21 -23.07
N CYS A 128 13.23 -11.87 -22.82
CA CYS A 128 12.89 -12.44 -21.50
C CYS A 128 13.75 -13.66 -21.13
N GLN A 129 14.16 -14.46 -22.10
CA GLN A 129 14.89 -15.71 -21.87
C GLN A 129 16.13 -15.57 -20.96
N PRO A 130 17.06 -14.60 -21.18
CA PRO A 130 18.18 -14.40 -20.26
C PRO A 130 17.77 -13.91 -18.85
N ILE A 131 16.63 -13.22 -18.72
CA ILE A 131 16.09 -12.79 -17.42
C ILE A 131 15.62 -14.01 -16.64
N ILE A 132 14.83 -14.88 -17.28
CA ILE A 132 14.33 -16.13 -16.71
C ILE A 132 15.50 -17.01 -16.25
N GLU A 133 16.55 -17.17 -17.07
CA GLU A 133 17.75 -17.93 -16.69
C GLU A 133 18.45 -17.37 -15.44
N CYS A 134 18.42 -16.05 -15.24
CA CYS A 134 18.96 -15.41 -14.04
C CYS A 134 18.05 -15.64 -12.83
N LEU A 135 16.73 -15.52 -13.00
CA LEU A 135 15.74 -15.76 -11.94
C LEU A 135 15.76 -17.22 -11.47
N ARG A 136 15.91 -18.18 -12.39
CA ARG A 136 16.06 -19.62 -12.08
C ARG A 136 17.24 -19.93 -11.15
N LYS A 137 18.32 -19.12 -11.22
CA LYS A 137 19.48 -19.25 -10.31
C LYS A 137 19.24 -18.63 -8.94
N ASN A 138 18.21 -17.81 -8.78
CA ASN A 138 17.84 -17.14 -7.53
C ASN A 138 16.33 -17.30 -7.26
N PRO A 139 15.88 -18.45 -6.72
CA PRO A 139 14.47 -18.74 -6.46
C PRO A 139 13.77 -17.68 -5.62
N LYS A 140 14.47 -17.05 -4.67
CA LYS A 140 13.90 -15.95 -3.86
C LYS A 140 13.57 -14.73 -4.71
N GLY A 141 14.49 -14.34 -5.60
CA GLY A 141 14.28 -13.23 -6.53
C GLY A 141 13.22 -13.53 -7.57
N TRP A 142 13.04 -14.80 -7.95
CA TRP A 142 11.92 -15.23 -8.80
C TRP A 142 10.58 -15.00 -8.09
N VAL A 143 10.39 -15.55 -6.88
CA VAL A 143 9.17 -15.35 -6.10
C VAL A 143 8.90 -13.86 -5.87
N ASP A 144 9.91 -13.08 -5.50
CA ASP A 144 9.76 -11.64 -5.29
C ASP A 144 9.38 -10.90 -6.58
N PHE A 145 9.84 -11.38 -7.74
CA PHE A 145 9.44 -10.85 -9.05
C PHE A 145 7.96 -11.16 -9.32
N MET A 146 7.54 -12.42 -9.19
CA MET A 146 6.16 -12.84 -9.45
C MET A 146 5.17 -12.14 -8.51
N MET A 147 5.45 -12.13 -7.21
CA MET A 147 4.67 -11.41 -6.21
C MET A 147 4.45 -9.94 -6.58
N LYS A 148 5.41 -9.30 -7.24
CA LYS A 148 5.35 -7.87 -7.59
C LYS A 148 4.75 -7.60 -8.97
N PHE A 149 5.16 -8.34 -9.99
CA PHE A 149 4.84 -8.06 -11.39
C PHE A 149 3.58 -8.76 -11.88
N GLU A 150 3.28 -9.93 -11.32
CA GLU A 150 2.12 -10.73 -11.69
C GLU A 150 0.98 -10.48 -10.71
N LEU A 151 1.23 -10.60 -9.39
CA LEU A 151 0.20 -10.38 -8.37
C LEU A 151 0.03 -8.92 -7.91
N GLY A 152 1.02 -8.06 -8.15
CA GLY A 152 0.98 -6.67 -7.68
C GLY A 152 1.00 -6.50 -6.16
N LEU A 153 1.48 -7.51 -5.43
CA LEU A 153 1.47 -7.59 -3.98
C LEU A 153 2.78 -7.07 -3.37
N GLU A 154 2.67 -6.11 -2.45
CA GLU A 154 3.80 -5.64 -1.65
C GLU A 154 3.85 -6.35 -0.29
N GLU A 155 5.06 -6.53 0.24
CA GLU A 155 5.22 -7.07 1.59
C GLU A 155 4.61 -6.11 2.63
N THR A 156 3.68 -6.63 3.43
CA THR A 156 3.02 -5.86 4.48
C THR A 156 3.35 -6.46 5.85
N GLY A 157 3.96 -5.63 6.71
CA GLY A 157 4.32 -6.06 8.06
C GLY A 157 3.13 -6.01 9.02
N MET A 158 3.11 -6.91 10.02
CA MET A 158 2.08 -6.94 11.09
C MET A 158 1.95 -5.61 11.85
N ARG A 159 3.05 -4.84 11.95
CA ARG A 159 3.05 -3.49 12.53
C ARG A 159 2.04 -2.56 11.84
N ARG A 160 1.84 -2.72 10.53
CA ARG A 160 0.88 -1.92 9.75
C ARG A 160 -0.54 -2.08 10.28
N ALA A 161 -0.94 -3.28 10.68
CA ALA A 161 -2.30 -3.52 11.18
C ALA A 161 -2.58 -2.73 12.46
N TRP A 162 -1.62 -2.70 13.38
CA TRP A 162 -1.73 -1.90 14.61
C TRP A 162 -1.70 -0.40 14.34
N VAL A 163 -0.85 0.05 13.41
CA VAL A 163 -0.79 1.46 13.01
C VAL A 163 -2.14 1.89 12.42
N SER A 164 -2.69 1.11 11.49
CA SER A 164 -3.97 1.40 10.84
C SER A 164 -5.13 1.47 11.84
N ALA A 165 -5.18 0.51 12.77
CA ALA A 165 -6.17 0.51 13.85
C ALA A 165 -6.14 1.79 14.69
N GLY A 166 -4.93 2.21 15.07
CA GLY A 166 -4.71 3.41 15.85
C GLY A 166 -5.04 4.68 15.06
N THR A 167 -4.55 4.80 13.82
CA THR A 167 -4.73 6.01 13.01
C THR A 167 -6.19 6.23 12.63
N ILE A 168 -6.91 5.19 12.21
CA ILE A 168 -8.34 5.31 11.89
C ILE A 168 -9.15 5.64 13.14
N GLY A 169 -8.99 4.85 14.22
CA GLY A 169 -9.77 5.02 15.45
C GLY A 169 -9.53 6.37 16.13
N ILE A 170 -8.28 6.83 16.21
CA ILE A 170 -7.95 8.14 16.78
C ILE A 170 -8.49 9.27 15.90
N SER A 171 -8.35 9.17 14.57
CA SER A 171 -8.85 10.21 13.66
C SER A 171 -10.37 10.32 13.71
N TYR A 172 -11.07 9.18 13.81
CA TYR A 172 -12.52 9.15 14.05
C TYR A 172 -12.90 9.85 15.34
N PHE A 173 -12.25 9.46 16.44
CA PHE A 173 -12.53 10.03 17.74
C PHE A 173 -12.29 11.55 17.78
N LEU A 174 -11.19 12.02 17.21
CA LEU A 174 -10.85 13.45 17.16
C LEU A 174 -11.80 14.24 16.26
N GLY A 175 -12.16 13.70 15.09
CA GLY A 175 -13.15 14.29 14.21
C GLY A 175 -14.48 14.50 14.93
N GLY A 176 -14.98 13.45 15.58
CA GLY A 176 -16.27 13.52 16.24
C GLY A 176 -16.26 14.28 17.57
N LEU A 177 -15.14 14.31 18.29
CA LEU A 177 -14.96 15.17 19.45
C LEU A 177 -15.05 16.66 19.06
N CYS A 178 -14.51 17.04 17.90
CA CYS A 178 -14.66 18.38 17.35
C CYS A 178 -16.14 18.75 17.15
N CYS A 179 -16.93 17.84 16.56
CA CYS A 179 -18.38 18.01 16.41
C CYS A 179 -19.09 18.16 17.75
N LEU A 180 -18.78 17.30 18.72
CA LEU A 180 -19.40 17.31 20.05
C LEU A 180 -19.12 18.64 20.79
N ILE A 181 -17.87 19.12 20.77
CA ILE A 181 -17.50 20.40 21.38
C ILE A 181 -18.21 21.56 20.69
N SER A 182 -18.32 21.53 19.36
CA SER A 182 -19.00 22.57 18.58
C SER A 182 -20.49 22.64 18.93
N LEU A 183 -21.19 21.49 18.93
CA LEU A 183 -22.62 21.44 19.23
C LEU A 183 -22.93 21.75 20.69
N SER A 184 -22.09 21.32 21.62
CA SER A 184 -22.27 21.61 23.06
C SER A 184 -22.17 23.11 23.40
N LYS A 185 -21.58 23.94 22.54
CA LYS A 185 -21.57 25.40 22.71
C LYS A 185 -22.80 26.10 22.11
N MET A 186 -23.51 25.40 21.23
CA MET A 186 -24.65 25.93 20.48
C MET A 186 -25.99 25.55 21.12
N LEU A 187 -26.00 24.46 21.88
CA LEU A 187 -27.08 23.97 22.74
C LEU A 187 -27.03 24.60 24.14
#